data_AF-A0A5C8NV19-F1
#
_entry.id   AF-A0A5C8NV19-F1
#
_cell.length_a   1.000
_cell.length_b   1.000
_cell.length_c   1.000
_cell.angle_alpha   90.00
_cell.angle_beta   90.00
_cell.angle_gamma   90.00
#
_symmetry.space_group_name_H-M   'P 1'
#
loop_
_entity.id
_entity.type
_entity.pdbx_description
1 polymer ?
#
loop_
_entity_poly.entity_id
_entity_poly.type
_entity_poly.pdbx_seq_one_letter_code
_entity_poly.pdbx_strand_id
1 'polypeptide(L)'
;MPELANCSSCGAVFVKEIRDICRKCYQEEEKAFRIVYDFLRQRTNREATLIEIVEATNIEEALIIKFIKENRLRQSQFPKLTYPCERCGKQITTGELCDSCVNELQMDLKRHEQEKEIEQRNSKLKQERENTYVIFDEFTKKTEID
;
A
#
# COMPACT_ATOMS: atom_id res chain seq x y z
N MET A 1 -2.23 14.33 -25.56
CA MET A 1 -1.26 15.42 -25.77
C MET A 1 -0.01 15.08 -24.97
N PRO A 2 1.20 15.26 -25.51
CA PRO A 2 2.43 15.07 -24.73
C PRO A 2 2.45 16.09 -23.59
N GLU A 3 2.48 15.61 -22.34
CA GLU A 3 2.59 16.44 -21.15
C GLU A 3 4.07 16.68 -20.84
N LEU A 4 4.46 17.92 -20.56
CA LEU A 4 5.81 18.22 -20.11
C LEU A 4 5.86 18.12 -18.59
N ALA A 5 6.90 17.47 -18.07
CA ALA A 5 7.16 17.35 -16.64
C ALA A 5 8.63 17.58 -16.33
N ASN A 6 8.92 17.86 -15.06
CA ASN A 6 10.28 17.94 -14.56
C ASN A 6 10.66 16.60 -13.93
N CYS A 7 11.83 16.08 -14.28
CA CYS A 7 12.35 14.82 -13.74
C CYS A 7 12.51 14.93 -12.22
N SER A 8 11.95 13.98 -11.47
CA SER A 8 12.07 13.95 -10.01
C SER A 8 13.49 13.67 -9.50
N SER A 9 14.35 13.07 -10.34
CA SER A 9 15.74 12.74 -9.98
C SER A 9 16.75 13.83 -10.33
N CYS A 10 16.66 14.44 -11.52
CA CYS A 10 17.64 15.43 -11.99
C CYS A 10 17.08 16.83 -12.30
N GLY A 11 15.77 17.03 -12.17
CA GLY A 11 15.09 18.30 -12.44
C GLY A 11 14.95 18.67 -13.93
N ALA A 12 15.51 17.88 -14.85
CA ALA A 12 15.44 18.17 -16.29
C ALA A 12 13.99 18.09 -16.81
N VAL A 13 13.61 19.02 -17.69
CA VAL A 13 12.32 19.02 -18.39
C VAL A 13 12.30 17.91 -19.43
N PHE A 14 11.25 17.10 -19.45
CA PHE A 14 11.06 16.01 -20.41
C PHE A 14 9.58 15.82 -20.74
N VAL A 15 9.29 15.09 -21.82
CA VAL A 15 7.92 14.68 -22.15
C VAL A 15 7.57 13.48 -21.28
N LYS A 16 6.57 13.66 -20.40
CA LYS A 16 6.05 12.63 -19.52
C LYS A 16 5.31 11.57 -20.33
N GLU A 17 5.75 10.33 -20.16
CA GLU A 17 5.04 9.15 -20.65
C GLU A 17 4.36 8.47 -19.46
N ILE A 18 4.90 7.35 -19.00
CA ILE A 18 4.37 6.57 -17.86
C ILE A 18 5.13 6.87 -16.56
N ARG A 19 6.38 7.35 -16.66
CA ARG A 19 7.31 7.51 -15.54
C ARG A 19 7.53 8.99 -15.21
N ASP A 20 7.84 9.27 -13.95
CA ASP A 20 8.13 10.63 -13.45
C ASP A 20 9.61 11.03 -13.59
N ILE A 21 10.44 10.17 -14.19
CA ILE A 21 11.86 10.42 -14.45
C ILE A 21 12.16 10.47 -15.95
N CYS A 22 13.14 11.28 -16.33
CA CYS A 22 13.57 11.37 -17.71
C CYS A 22 14.28 10.07 -18.17
N ARG A 23 14.38 9.88 -19.49
CA ARG A 23 14.99 8.69 -20.10
C ARG A 23 16.43 8.44 -19.66
N LYS A 24 17.21 9.50 -19.38
CA LYS A 24 18.61 9.38 -18.92
C LYS A 24 18.68 8.78 -17.51
N CYS A 25 17.95 9.37 -16.56
CA CYS A 25 17.87 8.84 -15.19
C CYS A 25 17.33 7.41 -15.17
N TYR A 26 16.32 7.11 -15.99
CA TYR A 26 15.82 5.74 -16.11
C TYR A 26 16.89 4.75 -16.59
N GLN A 27 17.73 5.14 -17.55
CA GLN A 27 18.84 4.29 -18.00
C GLN A 27 19.91 4.09 -16.92
N GLU A 28 20.14 5.08 -16.08
CA GLU A 28 21.04 4.98 -14.93
C GLU A 28 20.48 4.03 -13.87
N GLU A 29 19.20 4.14 -13.54
CA GLU A 29 18.50 3.20 -12.65
C GLU A 29 18.56 1.76 -13.19
N GLU A 30 18.36 1.55 -14.49
CA GLU A 30 18.48 0.22 -15.11
C GLU A 30 19.91 -0.35 -15.05
N LYS A 31 20.94 0.50 -15.20
CA LYS A 31 22.34 0.08 -15.03
C LYS A 31 22.61 -0.32 -13.58
N ALA A 32 22.15 0.49 -12.63
CA ALA A 32 22.29 0.20 -11.21
C ALA A 32 21.59 -1.11 -10.85
N PHE A 33 20.35 -1.31 -11.31
CA PHE A 33 19.62 -2.56 -11.13
C PHE A 33 20.40 -3.77 -11.63
N ARG A 34 20.99 -3.71 -12.83
CA ARG A 34 21.80 -4.81 -13.38
C ARG A 34 22.99 -5.14 -12.50
N ILE A 35 23.71 -4.14 -12.01
CA ILE A 35 24.86 -4.35 -11.11
C ILE A 35 24.43 -5.07 -9.83
N VAL A 36 23.35 -4.61 -9.18
CA VAL A 36 22.80 -5.25 -7.97
C VAL A 36 22.35 -6.67 -8.26
N TYR A 37 21.64 -6.88 -9.37
CA TYR A 37 21.13 -8.19 -9.76
C TYR A 37 22.26 -9.19 -10.05
N ASP A 38 23.29 -8.76 -10.78
CA ASP A 38 24.43 -9.60 -11.13
C ASP A 38 25.26 -9.96 -9.88
N PHE A 39 25.38 -9.04 -8.92
CA PHE A 39 25.97 -9.30 -7.61
C PHE A 39 25.17 -10.36 -6.83
N LEU A 40 23.85 -10.18 -6.73
CA LEU A 40 22.95 -11.05 -5.97
C LEU A 40 22.75 -12.44 -6.60
N ARG A 41 22.88 -12.57 -7.92
CA ARG A 41 22.71 -13.85 -8.62
C ARG A 41 23.78 -14.87 -8.23
N GLN A 42 24.95 -14.41 -7.79
CA GLN A 42 26.04 -15.27 -7.32
C GLN A 42 25.62 -16.02 -6.06
N ARG A 43 25.90 -17.33 -6.01
CA ARG A 43 25.39 -18.21 -4.94
C ARG A 43 25.88 -17.80 -3.54
N THR A 44 27.10 -17.29 -3.44
CA THR A 44 27.71 -16.79 -2.19
C THR A 44 27.02 -15.54 -1.65
N ASN A 45 26.41 -14.74 -2.51
CA ASN A 45 25.88 -13.42 -2.17
C ASN A 45 24.36 -13.42 -1.97
N ARG A 46 23.70 -14.58 -2.05
CA ARG A 46 22.25 -14.70 -1.82
C ARG A 46 21.85 -14.41 -0.37
N GLU A 47 22.81 -14.56 0.53
CA GLU A 47 22.67 -14.22 1.94
C GLU A 47 23.18 -12.81 2.25
N ALA A 48 23.48 -11.99 1.24
CA ALA A 48 23.94 -10.63 1.48
C ALA A 48 22.84 -9.79 2.12
N THR A 49 23.23 -9.01 3.12
CA THR A 49 22.41 -7.97 3.74
C THR A 49 22.37 -6.72 2.86
N LEU A 50 21.42 -5.83 3.14
CA LEU A 50 21.29 -4.57 2.41
C LEU A 50 22.59 -3.75 2.46
N ILE A 51 23.26 -3.72 3.62
CA ILE A 51 24.52 -3.00 3.83
C ILE A 51 25.64 -3.59 2.97
N GLU A 52 25.80 -4.92 2.96
CA GLU A 52 26.82 -5.59 2.15
C GLU A 52 26.61 -5.36 0.64
N ILE A 53 25.35 -5.28 0.18
CA ILE A 53 25.04 -4.96 -1.22
C ILE A 53 25.44 -3.52 -1.52
N VAL A 54 25.11 -2.57 -0.65
CA VAL A 54 25.49 -1.15 -0.82
C VAL A 54 27.01 -1.02 -0.89
N GLU A 55 27.74 -1.65 0.02
CA GLU A 55 29.21 -1.63 0.05
C GLU A 55 29.84 -2.27 -1.19
N ALA A 56 29.31 -3.41 -1.65
CA ALA A 56 29.86 -4.12 -2.80
C ALA A 56 29.51 -3.47 -4.15
N THR A 57 28.32 -2.88 -4.27
CA THR A 57 27.82 -2.33 -5.53
C THR A 57 27.97 -0.81 -5.65
N ASN A 58 28.24 -0.12 -4.52
CA ASN A 58 28.31 1.33 -4.40
C ASN A 58 27.03 2.03 -4.91
N ILE A 59 25.88 1.37 -4.74
CA ILE A 59 24.56 1.88 -5.11
C ILE A 59 23.83 2.26 -3.83
N GLU A 60 23.10 3.37 -3.87
CA GLU A 60 22.37 3.89 -2.72
C GLU A 60 21.32 2.90 -2.21
N GLU A 61 21.22 2.80 -0.88
CA GLU A 61 20.26 1.95 -0.18
C GLU A 61 18.82 2.21 -0.65
N ALA A 62 18.45 3.48 -0.80
CA ALA A 62 17.12 3.89 -1.26
C ALA A 62 16.75 3.30 -2.64
N LEU A 63 17.73 3.20 -3.53
CA LEU A 63 17.54 2.66 -4.88
C LEU A 63 17.35 1.13 -4.83
N ILE A 64 18.09 0.44 -3.97
CA ILE A 64 17.94 -1.00 -3.75
C ILE A 64 16.56 -1.31 -3.15
N ILE A 65 16.14 -0.55 -2.13
CA ILE A 65 14.80 -0.67 -1.53
C ILE A 65 13.72 -0.45 -2.59
N LYS A 66 13.89 0.54 -3.47
CA LYS A 66 12.97 0.79 -4.60
C LYS A 66 12.82 -0.46 -5.48
N PHE A 67 13.91 -1.14 -5.83
CA PHE A 67 13.85 -2.36 -6.65
C PHE A 67 13.14 -3.53 -5.97
N ILE A 68 13.26 -3.63 -4.63
CA ILE A 68 12.54 -4.64 -3.85
C ILE A 68 11.04 -4.35 -3.86
N LYS A 69 10.64 -3.09 -3.62
CA LYS A 69 9.25 -2.65 -3.64
C LYS A 69 8.60 -2.81 -5.02
N GLU A 70 9.35 -2.54 -6.09
CA GLU A 70 8.90 -2.78 -7.47
C GLU A 70 8.82 -4.27 -7.84
N ASN A 71 9.08 -5.19 -6.90
CA ASN A 71 9.13 -6.64 -7.12
C ASN A 71 10.11 -7.09 -8.22
N ARG A 72 11.12 -6.26 -8.52
CA ARG A 72 12.15 -6.58 -9.51
C ARG A 72 13.19 -7.55 -8.95
N LEU A 73 13.40 -7.50 -7.63
CA LEU A 73 14.18 -8.49 -6.88
C LEU A 73 13.22 -9.44 -6.15
N ARG A 74 13.19 -10.71 -6.54
CA ARG A 74 12.31 -11.71 -5.89
C ARG A 74 12.81 -12.01 -4.49
N GLN A 75 12.01 -11.66 -3.48
CA GLN A 75 12.39 -11.81 -2.08
C GLN A 75 12.63 -13.28 -1.69
N SER A 76 11.97 -14.23 -2.37
CA SER A 76 12.17 -15.68 -2.15
C SER A 76 13.59 -16.17 -2.42
N GLN A 77 14.40 -15.42 -3.15
CA GLN A 77 15.79 -15.78 -3.44
C GLN A 77 16.78 -15.18 -2.44
N PHE A 78 16.35 -14.21 -1.63
CA PHE A 78 17.21 -13.36 -0.80
C PHE A 78 16.67 -13.25 0.63
N PRO A 79 16.81 -14.30 1.46
CA PRO A 79 16.14 -14.40 2.76
C PRO A 79 16.66 -13.41 3.81
N LYS A 80 17.90 -12.94 3.70
CA LYS A 80 18.50 -11.94 4.61
C LYS A 80 18.30 -10.50 4.15
N LEU A 81 17.72 -10.30 2.97
CA LEU A 81 17.44 -8.98 2.45
C LEU A 81 16.21 -8.41 3.16
N THR A 82 16.45 -7.43 4.03
CA THR A 82 15.42 -6.75 4.80
C THR A 82 15.30 -5.30 4.38
N TYR A 83 14.09 -4.76 4.45
CA TYR A 83 13.76 -3.37 4.13
C TYR A 83 12.69 -2.86 5.10
N PRO A 84 12.56 -1.54 5.28
CA PRO A 84 11.60 -0.98 6.23
C PRO A 84 10.15 -1.07 5.72
N CYS A 85 9.25 -1.47 6.61
CA CYS A 85 7.78 -1.40 6.44
C CYS A 85 7.34 0.05 6.18
N GLU A 86 6.45 0.25 5.21
CA GLU A 86 6.03 1.61 4.81
C GLU A 86 5.23 2.35 5.90
N ARG A 87 4.56 1.63 6.81
CA ARG A 87 3.75 2.22 7.86
C ARG A 87 4.51 2.46 9.16
N CYS A 88 5.32 1.49 9.61
CA CYS A 88 5.95 1.54 10.94
C CYS A 88 7.48 1.48 10.93
N GLY A 89 8.12 1.32 9.77
CA GLY A 89 9.58 1.25 9.64
C GLY A 89 10.22 -0.05 10.14
N LYS A 90 9.45 -1.01 10.64
CA LYS A 90 9.97 -2.33 11.04
C LYS A 90 10.60 -3.04 9.84
N GLN A 91 11.76 -3.66 10.05
CA GLN A 91 12.43 -4.47 9.02
C GLN A 91 11.58 -5.68 8.64
N ILE A 92 11.32 -5.84 7.34
CA ILE A 92 10.56 -6.92 6.73
C ILE A 92 11.33 -7.54 5.58
N THR A 93 11.06 -8.81 5.29
CA THR A 93 11.65 -9.53 4.15
C THR A 93 10.68 -9.65 2.98
N THR A 94 9.37 -9.53 3.22
CA THR A 94 8.31 -9.69 2.21
C THR A 94 7.15 -8.73 2.45
N GLY A 95 6.48 -8.34 1.36
CA GLY A 95 5.33 -7.42 1.39
C GLY A 95 5.72 -5.96 1.60
N GLU A 96 4.78 -5.04 1.41
CA GLU A 96 5.02 -3.60 1.66
C GLU A 96 4.83 -3.24 3.15
N LEU A 97 3.99 -4.02 3.84
CA LEU A 97 3.64 -3.84 5.24
C LEU A 97 4.01 -5.09 6.04
N CYS A 98 4.45 -4.88 7.28
CA CYS A 98 4.66 -5.99 8.21
C CYS A 98 3.33 -6.61 8.65
N ASP A 99 3.37 -7.89 9.07
CA ASP A 99 2.16 -8.64 9.47
C ASP A 99 1.32 -7.92 10.54
N SER A 100 1.96 -7.24 11.49
CA SER A 100 1.23 -6.47 12.51
C SER A 100 0.46 -5.31 11.88
N CYS A 101 1.06 -4.57 10.96
CA CYS A 101 0.38 -3.47 10.27
C CYS A 101 -0.77 -3.97 9.39
N VAL A 102 -0.60 -5.11 8.72
CA VAL A 102 -1.69 -5.73 7.93
C VAL A 102 -2.84 -6.18 8.84
N ASN A 103 -2.53 -6.84 9.95
CA ASN A 103 -3.54 -7.32 10.89
C ASN A 103 -4.33 -6.18 11.52
N GLU A 104 -3.67 -5.10 11.93
CA GLU A 104 -4.35 -3.90 12.44
C GLU A 104 -5.32 -3.31 11.41
N LEU A 105 -4.89 -3.16 10.15
CA LEU A 105 -5.76 -2.65 9.08
C LEU A 105 -6.97 -3.56 8.85
N GLN A 106 -6.77 -4.87 8.85
CA GLN A 106 -7.88 -5.83 8.73
C GLN A 106 -8.85 -5.75 9.92
N MET A 107 -8.34 -5.53 11.14
CA MET A 107 -9.18 -5.37 12.33
C MET A 107 -9.99 -4.07 12.26
N ASP A 108 -9.39 -2.98 11.83
CA ASP A 108 -10.06 -1.69 11.70
C ASP A 108 -11.16 -1.73 10.63
N LEU A 109 -10.90 -2.39 9.49
CA LEU A 109 -11.93 -2.62 8.46
C LEU A 109 -13.11 -3.42 8.99
N LYS A 110 -12.85 -4.54 9.70
CA LYS A 110 -13.89 -5.37 10.32
C LYS A 110 -14.70 -4.60 11.35
N ARG A 111 -14.06 -3.78 12.18
CA ARG A 111 -14.74 -2.95 13.18
C ARG A 111 -15.69 -1.96 12.49
N HIS A 112 -15.22 -1.28 11.46
CA HIS A 112 -16.01 -0.31 10.71
C HIS A 112 -17.19 -0.96 9.96
N GLU A 113 -17.03 -2.17 9.43
CA GLU A 113 -18.14 -2.95 8.86
C GLU A 113 -19.20 -3.30 9.91
N GLN A 114 -18.78 -3.78 11.09
CA GLN A 114 -19.68 -4.09 12.19
C GLN A 114 -20.45 -2.87 12.70
N GLU A 115 -19.77 -1.72 12.84
CA GLU A 115 -20.40 -0.46 13.23
C GLU A 115 -21.48 -0.05 12.24
N LYS A 116 -21.22 -0.16 10.93
CA LYS A 116 -22.20 0.11 9.87
C LYS A 116 -23.39 -0.84 9.92
N GLU A 117 -23.17 -2.13 10.15
CA GLU A 117 -24.26 -3.11 10.26
C GLU A 117 -25.16 -2.81 11.46
N ILE A 118 -24.57 -2.45 12.60
CA ILE A 118 -25.31 -2.05 13.81
C ILE A 118 -26.11 -0.78 13.54
N GLU A 119 -25.52 0.22 12.91
CA GLU A 119 -26.20 1.48 12.56
C GLU A 119 -27.37 1.25 11.59
N GLN A 120 -27.18 0.43 10.56
CA GLN A 120 -28.24 0.04 9.63
C GLN A 120 -29.36 -0.75 10.33
N ARG A 121 -29.03 -1.65 11.26
CA ARG A 121 -30.04 -2.37 12.04
C ARG A 121 -30.82 -1.41 12.93
N ASN A 122 -30.15 -0.52 13.65
CA ASN A 122 -30.78 0.42 14.56
C ASN A 122 -31.67 1.42 13.83
N SER A 123 -31.25 1.90 12.65
CA SER A 123 -32.07 2.80 11.82
C SER A 123 -33.33 2.12 11.28
N LYS A 124 -33.24 0.86 10.82
CA LYS A 124 -34.43 0.07 10.44
C LYS A 124 -35.40 -0.13 11.60
N LEU A 125 -34.89 -0.53 12.77
CA LEU A 125 -35.73 -0.69 13.97
C LEU A 125 -36.40 0.61 14.40
N LYS A 126 -35.71 1.75 14.26
CA LYS A 126 -36.27 3.07 14.55
C LYS A 126 -37.41 3.41 13.58
N GLN A 127 -37.22 3.20 12.28
CA GLN A 127 -38.26 3.41 11.27
C GLN A 127 -39.48 2.51 11.50
N GLU A 128 -39.28 1.23 11.82
CA GLU A 128 -40.39 0.30 12.13
C GLU A 128 -41.20 0.76 13.35
N ARG A 129 -40.54 1.24 14.40
CA ARG A 129 -41.21 1.80 15.60
C ARG A 129 -41.99 3.08 15.27
N GLU A 130 -41.40 3.99 14.50
CA GLU A 130 -42.07 5.21 14.05
C GLU A 130 -43.31 4.88 13.21
N ASN A 131 -43.20 3.94 12.26
CA ASN A 131 -44.32 3.49 11.45
C ASN A 131 -45.43 2.85 12.32
N THR A 132 -45.07 2.03 13.31
CA THR A 132 -46.05 1.41 14.22
C THR A 132 -46.81 2.46 15.03
N TYR A 133 -46.12 3.50 15.52
CA TYR A 133 -46.75 4.59 16.26
C TYR A 133 -47.70 5.41 15.39
N VAL A 134 -47.31 5.72 14.14
CA VAL A 134 -48.16 6.43 13.18
C VAL A 134 -49.43 5.63 12.87
N ILE A 135 -49.30 4.32 12.63
CA ILE A 135 -50.45 3.43 12.37
C ILE A 135 -51.40 3.41 13.57
N PHE A 136 -50.88 3.27 14.79
CA PHE A 136 -51.70 3.25 16.00
C PHE A 136 -52.48 4.57 16.19
N ASP A 137 -51.83 5.72 15.99
CA ASP A 137 -52.47 7.04 16.07
C ASP A 137 -53.59 7.23 15.02
N GLU A 138 -53.39 6.72 13.80
CA GLU A 138 -54.43 6.69 12.76
C GLU A 138 -55.64 5.81 13.13
N PHE A 139 -55.40 4.69 13.83
CA PHE A 139 -56.47 3.81 14.31
C PHE A 139 -57.27 4.47 15.43
N THR A 140 -56.61 5.08 16.41
CA THR A 140 -57.30 5.76 17.54
C THR A 140 -58.15 6.93 17.08
N LYS A 141 -57.69 7.72 16.10
CA LYS A 141 -58.46 8.83 15.51
C LYS A 141 -59.72 8.38 14.79
N LYS A 142 -59.74 7.18 14.19
CA LYS A 142 -60.93 6.63 13.54
C LYS A 142 -61.99 6.16 14.54
N THR A 143 -61.56 5.64 15.69
CA THR A 143 -62.47 5.14 16.73
C THR A 143 -63.11 6.22 17.60
N GLU A 144 -62.63 7.46 17.56
CA GLU A 144 -63.17 8.60 18.32
C GLU A 144 -64.21 9.45 17.55
N ILE A 145 -64.49 9.11 16.28
CA ILE A 145 -65.40 9.86 15.39
C ILE A 145 -66.76 9.13 15.20
N ASP A 146 -66.90 7.91 15.70
CA ASP A 146 -68.18 7.16 15.80
C ASP A 146 -68.79 7.26 17.21
#